data_AF-A0A388P7A5-F1
#
_entry.id   AF-A0A388P7A5-F1
#
_cell.length_a   1.000
_cell.length_b   1.000
_cell.length_c   1.000
_cell.angle_alpha   90.00
_cell.angle_beta   90.00
_cell.angle_gamma   90.00
#
_symmetry.space_group_name_H-M   'P 1'
#
loop_
_entity.id
_entity.type
_entity.pdbx_description
1 polymer ?
#
loop_
_entity_poly.entity_id
_entity_poly.type
_entity_poly.pdbx_seq_one_letter_code
_entity_poly.pdbx_strand_id
1 'polypeptide(L)'
;MKIQKSTDAVAMGQAASAQGAKVLRDVLAKKGRANIIVATGASQFETLKCLIKEPGIDWSKVTVFHLDEYVGLPESHGASFRKYLRERFISQLPAQPEFVPVDGDAADLGAELKCLNDRITA
;
A
#
# COMPACT_ATOMS: atom_id res chain seq x y z
N MET A 1 3.22 7.42 -23.21
CA MET A 1 2.56 7.73 -21.92
C MET A 1 1.05 7.84 -22.16
N LYS A 2 0.21 7.13 -21.40
CA LYS A 2 -1.26 7.24 -21.49
C LYS A 2 -1.75 8.19 -20.40
N ILE A 3 -2.55 9.18 -20.77
CA ILE A 3 -3.12 10.17 -19.83
C ILE A 3 -4.63 9.89 -19.74
N GLN A 4 -5.15 9.82 -18.52
CA GLN A 4 -6.58 9.74 -18.25
C GLN A 4 -6.96 10.94 -17.37
N LYS A 5 -7.99 11.68 -17.78
CA LYS A 5 -8.51 12.83 -17.02
C LYS A 5 -9.86 12.44 -16.43
N SER A 6 -10.07 12.78 -15.16
CA SER A 6 -11.34 12.62 -14.45
C SER A 6 -11.88 13.99 -14.04
N THR A 7 -13.18 14.07 -13.78
CA THR A 7 -13.88 15.31 -13.42
C THR A 7 -13.51 15.81 -12.03
N ASP A 8 -13.20 14.89 -11.11
CA ASP A 8 -12.92 15.14 -9.70
C ASP A 8 -12.08 14.00 -9.09
N ALA A 9 -11.72 14.17 -7.82
CA ALA A 9 -10.92 13.20 -7.07
C ALA A 9 -11.62 11.85 -6.86
N VAL A 10 -12.95 11.83 -6.75
CA VAL A 10 -13.72 10.58 -6.54
C VAL A 10 -13.71 9.75 -7.81
N ALA A 11 -14.04 10.35 -8.94
CA ALA A 11 -13.98 9.71 -10.25
C ALA A 11 -12.55 9.24 -10.59
N MET A 12 -11.53 10.01 -10.18
CA MET A 12 -10.13 9.61 -10.33
C MET A 12 -9.77 8.41 -9.46
N GLY A 13 -10.14 8.43 -8.18
CA GLY A 13 -9.89 7.35 -7.22
C GLY A 13 -10.57 6.04 -7.64
N GLN A 14 -11.81 6.11 -8.12
CA GLN A 14 -12.52 4.96 -8.68
C GLN A 14 -11.80 4.36 -9.88
N ALA A 15 -11.41 5.19 -10.85
CA ALA A 15 -10.72 4.72 -12.05
C ALA A 15 -9.34 4.12 -11.72
N ALA A 16 -8.56 4.78 -10.85
CA ALA A 16 -7.25 4.31 -10.42
C ALA A 16 -7.35 2.98 -9.64
N SER A 17 -8.30 2.90 -8.71
CA SER A 17 -8.59 1.69 -7.93
C SER A 17 -8.98 0.53 -8.84
N ALA A 18 -9.94 0.72 -9.74
CA ALA A 18 -10.41 -0.33 -10.65
C ALA A 18 -9.27 -0.85 -11.54
N GLN A 19 -8.41 0.05 -12.03
CA GLN A 19 -7.25 -0.33 -12.83
C GLN A 19 -6.23 -1.12 -12.00
N GLY A 20 -5.88 -0.65 -10.79
CA GLY A 20 -4.96 -1.35 -9.89
C GLY A 20 -5.47 -2.72 -9.45
N ALA A 21 -6.75 -2.79 -9.07
CA ALA A 21 -7.42 -4.02 -8.67
C ALA A 21 -7.50 -5.06 -9.79
N LYS A 22 -7.74 -4.62 -11.03
CA LYS A 22 -7.68 -5.52 -12.18
C LYS A 22 -6.29 -6.16 -12.30
N VAL A 23 -5.22 -5.36 -12.27
CA VAL A 23 -3.85 -5.87 -12.35
C VAL A 23 -3.54 -6.80 -11.18
N LEU A 24 -3.96 -6.43 -9.97
CA LEU A 24 -3.76 -7.24 -8.77
C LEU A 24 -4.44 -8.61 -8.89
N ARG A 25 -5.70 -8.66 -9.33
CA ARG A 25 -6.42 -9.91 -9.61
C ARG A 25 -5.72 -10.76 -10.67
N ASP A 26 -5.27 -10.14 -11.76
CA ASP A 26 -4.56 -10.84 -12.85
C ASP A 26 -3.25 -11.47 -12.33
N VAL A 27 -2.50 -10.75 -11.47
CA VAL A 27 -1.26 -11.26 -10.86
C VAL A 27 -1.55 -12.39 -9.88
N LEU A 28 -2.56 -12.24 -9.01
CA LEU A 28 -2.97 -13.27 -8.06
C LEU A 28 -3.41 -14.55 -8.78
N ALA A 29 -4.19 -14.44 -9.85
CA ALA A 29 -4.62 -15.57 -10.66
C ALA A 29 -3.42 -16.29 -11.32
N LYS A 30 -2.42 -15.54 -11.78
CA LYS A 30 -1.26 -16.09 -12.49
C LYS A 30 -0.19 -16.68 -11.56
N LYS A 31 0.05 -16.04 -10.40
CA LYS A 31 1.22 -16.34 -9.54
C LYS A 31 0.83 -16.87 -8.16
N GLY A 32 -0.44 -16.79 -7.78
CA GLY A 32 -0.92 -17.15 -6.44
C GLY A 32 -0.48 -16.19 -5.32
N ARG A 33 0.29 -15.13 -5.63
CA ARG A 33 0.72 -14.08 -4.71
C ARG A 33 0.98 -12.78 -5.46
N ALA A 34 0.91 -11.66 -4.76
CA ALA A 34 1.21 -10.35 -5.34
C ALA A 34 1.90 -9.41 -4.34
N ASN A 35 2.83 -8.62 -4.84
CA ASN A 35 3.47 -7.55 -4.08
C ASN A 35 2.97 -6.22 -4.62
N ILE A 36 2.55 -5.32 -3.74
CA ILE A 36 2.11 -3.97 -4.10
C ILE A 36 2.80 -2.93 -3.23
N ILE A 37 2.88 -1.70 -3.75
CA ILE A 37 3.18 -0.51 -2.96
C ILE A 37 1.92 0.37 -2.99
N VAL A 38 1.56 0.94 -1.86
CA VAL A 38 0.48 1.94 -1.76
C VAL A 38 1.07 3.26 -1.28
N ALA A 39 0.69 4.34 -1.97
CA ALA A 39 1.16 5.67 -1.64
C ALA A 39 0.32 6.30 -0.51
N THR A 40 0.93 7.23 0.21
CA THR A 40 0.27 8.08 1.21
C THR A 40 -0.10 9.44 0.62
N GLY A 41 -0.75 10.29 1.42
CA GLY A 41 -1.11 11.66 1.06
C GLY A 41 -2.55 11.82 0.57
N ALA A 42 -2.99 13.09 0.53
CA ALA A 42 -4.39 13.43 0.27
C ALA A 42 -4.90 12.97 -1.10
N SER A 43 -4.01 12.94 -2.11
CA SER A 43 -4.34 12.46 -3.46
C SER A 43 -4.69 10.97 -3.50
N GLN A 44 -4.31 10.20 -2.48
CA GLN A 44 -4.56 8.75 -2.41
C GLN A 44 -5.84 8.39 -1.66
N PHE A 45 -6.50 9.34 -1.00
CA PHE A 45 -7.67 9.06 -0.17
C PHE A 45 -8.78 8.32 -0.92
N GLU A 46 -9.19 8.83 -2.08
CA GLU A 46 -10.27 8.22 -2.85
C GLU A 46 -9.83 6.89 -3.48
N THR A 47 -8.58 6.78 -3.95
CA THR A 47 -8.03 5.53 -4.47
C THR A 47 -8.05 4.42 -3.42
N LEU A 48 -7.55 4.67 -2.21
CA LEU A 48 -7.51 3.67 -1.13
C LEU A 48 -8.92 3.28 -0.67
N LYS A 49 -9.81 4.26 -0.49
CA LYS A 49 -11.23 4.02 -0.13
C LYS A 49 -11.94 3.13 -1.16
N CYS A 50 -11.66 3.33 -2.45
CA CYS A 50 -12.21 2.50 -3.50
C CYS A 50 -11.55 1.12 -3.53
N LEU A 51 -10.23 1.03 -3.37
CA LEU A 51 -9.48 -0.22 -3.47
C LEU A 51 -9.85 -1.22 -2.37
N ILE A 52 -10.11 -0.74 -1.16
CA ILE A 52 -10.62 -1.57 -0.06
C ILE A 52 -11.91 -2.30 -0.45
N LYS A 53 -12.75 -1.67 -1.29
CA LYS A 53 -14.06 -2.17 -1.69
C LYS A 53 -14.03 -3.01 -2.97
N GLU A 54 -12.87 -3.14 -3.61
CA GLU A 54 -12.75 -3.91 -4.85
C GLU A 54 -12.94 -5.42 -4.57
N PRO A 55 -13.89 -6.07 -5.27
CA PRO A 55 -14.18 -7.47 -5.03
C PRO A 55 -13.11 -8.39 -5.65
N GLY A 56 -13.08 -9.63 -5.18
CA GLY A 56 -12.27 -10.69 -5.78
C GLY A 56 -10.77 -10.55 -5.57
N ILE A 57 -10.33 -9.80 -4.56
CA ILE A 57 -8.93 -9.70 -4.14
C ILE A 57 -8.77 -10.54 -2.87
N ASP A 58 -7.95 -11.59 -2.96
CA ASP A 58 -7.54 -12.38 -1.80
C ASP A 58 -6.35 -11.72 -1.12
N TRP A 59 -6.64 -10.80 -0.19
CA TRP A 59 -5.62 -10.01 0.52
C TRP A 59 -4.66 -10.86 1.35
N SER A 60 -5.04 -12.08 1.75
CA SER A 60 -4.15 -13.01 2.47
C SER A 60 -2.92 -13.45 1.64
N LYS A 61 -2.97 -13.24 0.32
CA LYS A 61 -1.89 -13.54 -0.64
C LYS A 61 -1.17 -12.30 -1.13
N VAL A 62 -1.43 -11.15 -0.52
CA VAL A 62 -0.84 -9.87 -0.90
C VAL A 62 0.19 -9.44 0.14
N THR A 63 1.37 -9.06 -0.31
CA THR A 63 2.36 -8.33 0.50
C THR A 63 2.33 -6.86 0.10
N VAL A 64 2.05 -5.99 1.07
CA VAL A 64 1.99 -4.55 0.90
C VAL A 64 3.29 -3.96 1.44
N PHE A 65 4.10 -3.41 0.55
CA PHE A 65 5.31 -2.68 0.89
C PHE A 65 5.00 -1.20 1.10
N HIS A 66 5.51 -0.65 2.20
CA HIS A 66 5.51 0.78 2.43
C HIS A 66 6.56 1.47 1.56
N LEU A 67 6.24 2.65 1.02
CA LEU A 67 7.13 3.38 0.13
C LEU A 67 8.26 4.10 0.87
N ASP A 68 7.92 4.84 1.92
CA ASP A 68 8.82 5.77 2.60
C ASP A 68 8.31 6.14 4.01
N GLU A 69 9.20 6.51 4.92
CA GLU A 69 8.87 7.02 6.25
C GLU A 69 9.91 8.08 6.67
N TYR A 70 9.53 8.96 7.61
CA TYR A 70 10.44 9.90 8.21
C TYR A 70 11.39 9.22 9.20
N VAL A 71 12.69 9.50 9.08
CA VAL A 71 13.70 9.03 10.03
C VAL A 71 13.50 9.66 11.41
N GLY A 72 13.55 8.84 12.46
CA GLY A 72 13.38 9.23 13.86
C GLY A 72 11.94 9.50 14.27
N LEU A 73 10.96 9.21 13.40
CA LEU A 73 9.55 9.45 13.69
C LEU A 73 8.86 8.17 14.19
N PRO A 74 8.41 8.14 15.46
CA PRO A 74 7.71 6.97 15.99
C PRO A 74 6.42 6.69 15.26
N GLU A 75 6.07 5.41 15.13
CA GLU A 75 4.82 5.02 14.45
C GLU A 75 3.59 5.68 15.09
N SER A 76 3.60 5.88 16.41
CA SER A 76 2.49 6.52 17.14
C SER A 76 2.23 7.99 16.77
N HIS A 77 3.21 8.67 16.16
CA HIS A 77 3.14 10.08 15.81
C HIS A 77 2.06 10.35 14.75
N GLY A 78 1.37 11.50 14.82
CA GLY A 78 0.28 11.84 13.89
C GLY A 78 0.70 12.02 12.42
N ALA A 79 2.00 12.21 12.17
CA ALA A 79 2.58 12.35 10.84
C ALA A 79 3.18 11.03 10.28
N SER A 80 3.13 9.94 11.05
CA SER A 80 3.66 8.63 10.65
C SER A 80 2.87 8.07 9.47
N PHE A 81 3.57 7.74 8.39
CA PHE A 81 2.99 7.10 7.22
C PHE A 81 2.69 5.62 7.48
N ARG A 82 3.45 4.96 8.36
CA ARG A 82 3.10 3.63 8.87
C ARG A 82 1.72 3.63 9.52
N LYS A 83 1.47 4.57 10.44
CA LYS A 83 0.17 4.73 11.12
C LYS A 83 -0.93 5.07 10.14
N TYR A 84 -0.66 6.00 9.22
CA TYR A 84 -1.58 6.33 8.15
C TYR A 84 -2.06 5.09 7.38
N LEU A 85 -1.14 4.23 6.93
CA LEU A 85 -1.49 3.04 6.14
C LEU A 85 -2.17 1.97 7.01
N ARG A 86 -1.73 1.79 8.25
CA ARG A 86 -2.36 0.90 9.23
C ARG A 86 -3.83 1.25 9.42
N GLU A 87 -4.13 2.51 9.70
CA GLU A 87 -5.48 2.98 10.03
C GLU A 87 -6.40 3.11 8.82
N ARG A 88 -5.87 3.60 7.69
CA ARG A 88 -6.68 3.97 6.53
C ARG A 88 -6.78 2.88 5.47
N PHE A 89 -5.89 1.88 5.51
CA PHE A 89 -5.85 0.84 4.50
C PHE A 89 -5.82 -0.55 5.14
N ILE A 90 -4.73 -0.93 5.81
CA ILE A 90 -4.51 -2.31 6.28
C ILE A 90 -5.63 -2.80 7.20
N SER A 91 -6.03 -2.00 8.20
CA SER A 91 -7.09 -2.37 9.15
C SER A 91 -8.49 -2.47 8.53
N GLN A 92 -8.69 -1.88 7.36
CA GLN A 92 -9.97 -1.81 6.66
C GLN A 92 -10.15 -2.95 5.66
N LEU A 93 -9.10 -3.72 5.36
CA LEU A 93 -9.15 -4.80 4.40
C LEU A 93 -9.94 -6.00 4.96
N PRO A 94 -10.69 -6.74 4.12
CA PRO A 94 -11.52 -7.86 4.56
C PRO A 94 -10.70 -9.07 5.07
N ALA A 95 -9.43 -9.14 4.69
CA ALA A 95 -8.45 -10.09 5.22
C ALA A 95 -7.11 -9.37 5.37
N GLN A 96 -6.32 -9.76 6.38
CA GLN A 96 -5.06 -9.08 6.66
C GLN A 96 -3.98 -9.53 5.66
N PRO A 97 -3.44 -8.60 4.84
CA PRO A 97 -2.25 -8.88 4.05
C PRO A 97 -1.01 -8.90 4.94
N GLU A 98 0.09 -9.36 4.38
CA GLU A 98 1.39 -9.04 4.96
C GLU A 98 1.68 -7.55 4.70
N PHE A 99 2.07 -6.80 5.73
CA PHE A 99 2.50 -5.41 5.58
C PHE A 99 3.95 -5.26 6.01
N VAL A 100 4.76 -4.72 5.10
CA VAL A 100 6.19 -4.44 5.30
C VAL A 100 6.36 -2.93 5.46
N PRO A 101 6.33 -2.40 6.70
CA PRO A 101 6.59 -1.00 6.94
C PRO A 101 8.07 -0.68 6.75
N VAL A 102 8.36 0.58 6.41
CA VAL A 102 9.69 1.18 6.61
C VAL A 102 9.78 1.63 8.06
N ASP A 103 10.63 1.00 8.87
CA ASP A 103 10.82 1.35 10.28
C ASP A 103 11.71 2.59 10.45
N GLY A 104 11.09 3.76 10.33
CA GLY A 104 11.80 5.05 10.37
C GLY A 104 12.47 5.37 11.71
N ASP A 105 12.07 4.76 12.82
CA ASP A 105 12.65 4.96 14.14
C ASP A 105 13.38 3.73 14.69
N ALA A 106 13.75 2.79 13.81
CA ALA A 106 14.59 1.65 14.16
C ALA A 106 15.89 2.10 14.85
N ALA A 107 16.30 1.36 15.89
CA ALA A 107 17.53 1.64 16.63
C ALA A 107 18.80 1.52 15.74
N ASP A 108 18.74 0.68 14.71
CA ASP A 108 19.77 0.55 13.67
C ASP A 108 19.14 0.63 12.28
N LEU A 109 19.21 1.83 11.69
CA LEU A 109 18.69 2.08 10.33
C LEU A 109 19.45 1.28 9.26
N GLY A 110 20.73 0.96 9.48
CA GLY A 110 21.51 0.16 8.54
C GLY A 110 20.99 -1.28 8.46
N ALA A 111 20.67 -1.86 9.61
CA ALA A 111 20.03 -3.17 9.70
C ALA A 111 18.62 -3.15 9.07
N GLU A 112 17.83 -2.10 9.31
CA GLU A 112 16.50 -1.94 8.69
C GLU A 112 16.58 -1.87 7.17
N LEU A 113 17.46 -1.03 6.62
CA LEU A 113 17.67 -0.94 5.17
C LEU A 113 18.11 -2.28 4.58
N LYS A 114 18.97 -3.03 5.27
CA LYS A 114 19.36 -4.37 4.84
C LYS A 114 18.15 -5.32 4.82
N CYS A 115 17.35 -5.32 5.88
CA CYS A 115 16.14 -6.13 5.98
C CYS A 115 15.17 -5.84 4.82
N LEU A 116 14.88 -4.56 4.56
CA LEU A 116 14.01 -4.14 3.46
C LEU A 116 14.54 -4.59 2.09
N ASN A 117 15.85 -4.43 1.84
CA ASN A 117 16.47 -4.89 0.59
C ASN A 117 16.38 -6.41 0.40
N ASP A 118 16.63 -7.19 1.46
CA ASP A 118 16.49 -8.65 1.42
C ASP A 118 15.04 -9.05 1.13
N ARG A 119 14.06 -8.34 1.69
CA ARG A 119 12.63 -8.56 1.47
C ARG A 119 12.15 -8.21 0.06
N ILE A 120 12.74 -7.19 -0.56
CA ILE A 120 12.41 -6.75 -1.92
C ILE A 120 13.00 -7.72 -2.97
N THR A 121 14.11 -8.37 -2.66
CA THR A 121 14.85 -9.24 -3.60
C THR A 121 14.44 -10.71 -3.54
N ALA A 122 13.65 -11.12 -2.54
CA ALA A 122 13.11 -12.47 -2.38
C ALA A 122 11.91 -12.78 -3.31
#